data_AF-A0A3N0XJT6-F1
#
_entry.id   AF-A0A3N0XJT6-F1
#
_cell.length_a   1.000
_cell.length_b   1.000
_cell.length_c   1.000
_cell.angle_alpha   90.00
_cell.angle_beta   90.00
_cell.angle_gamma   90.00
#
_symmetry.space_group_name_H-M   'P 1'
#
loop_
_entity.id
_entity.type
_entity.pdbx_description
1 polymer ?
#
loop_
_entity_poly.entity_id
_entity_poly.type
_entity_poly.pdbx_seq_one_letter_code
_entity_poly.pdbx_strand_id
1 'polypeptide(L)'
;MKDLLKLFSQCTDAENVEKMKSVLPNLLLSYSDSENPEETMKTPVAAYRLLRQLRNDLIYIVKHIQLNLYQCEEYQDELDAKLPDIPQLEDLDGAALGLIRLQEIYKLHPEDITKETSLDADEAYHVGLVAYVEDKFQHAFLWFLYSLNRLTEYSNTDEEELLHYLSSSAYHFGSLPAAIYFSQELLNLDPSNDEVRVQLNWLLRLQSNPDISTLNTESSNYEALCRGEMSDVEIGGATVFPEVGVAVQPRKGSAVFWYNLHRNGKLDQKTEHAGCPVLVGNKWVANKWIHEFGQEFRRPCSLSEWE
;
A
#
# COMPACT_ATOMS: atom_id res chain seq x y z
N MET A 1 -25.98 6.41 -21.26
CA MET A 1 -25.72 7.75 -20.65
C MET A 1 -26.59 8.85 -21.25
N LYS A 2 -26.60 9.08 -22.56
CA LYS A 2 -27.50 10.05 -23.22
C LYS A 2 -28.98 9.82 -22.88
N ASP A 3 -29.41 8.56 -22.82
CA ASP A 3 -30.80 8.20 -22.49
C ASP A 3 -31.13 8.46 -21.01
N LEU A 4 -30.23 8.11 -20.07
CA LEU A 4 -30.34 8.44 -18.64
C LEU A 4 -30.47 9.95 -18.41
N LEU A 5 -29.62 10.76 -19.06
CA LEU A 5 -29.67 12.22 -18.96
C LEU A 5 -30.96 12.81 -19.53
N LYS A 6 -31.46 12.24 -20.62
CA LYS A 6 -32.73 12.63 -21.23
C LYS A 6 -33.90 12.33 -20.28
N LEU A 7 -33.87 11.16 -19.64
CA LEU A 7 -34.84 10.73 -18.64
C LEU A 7 -34.84 11.66 -17.41
N PHE A 8 -33.66 12.01 -16.89
CA PHE A 8 -33.55 12.96 -15.76
C PHE A 8 -34.07 14.36 -16.09
N SER A 9 -33.84 14.86 -17.32
CA SER A 9 -34.33 16.18 -17.74
C SER A 9 -35.86 16.30 -17.80
N GLN A 10 -36.56 15.17 -17.90
CA GLN A 10 -38.02 15.11 -18.00
C GLN A 10 -38.71 15.08 -16.61
N CYS A 11 -37.97 14.77 -15.54
CA CYS A 11 -38.51 14.50 -14.21
C CYS A 11 -38.12 15.54 -13.13
N THR A 12 -37.54 16.68 -13.48
CA THR A 12 -37.03 17.68 -12.52
C THR A 12 -37.60 19.08 -12.71
N ASP A 13 -37.95 19.75 -11.62
CA ASP A 13 -38.35 21.17 -11.59
C ASP A 13 -37.20 22.13 -11.98
N ALA A 14 -37.55 23.35 -12.42
CA ALA A 14 -36.62 24.34 -12.98
C ALA A 14 -35.40 24.68 -12.10
N GLU A 15 -35.57 24.68 -10.77
CA GLU A 15 -34.49 24.96 -9.80
C GLU A 15 -33.50 23.78 -9.69
N ASN A 16 -33.98 22.55 -9.81
CA ASN A 16 -33.15 21.34 -9.86
C ASN A 16 -32.49 21.16 -11.23
N VAL A 17 -33.13 21.61 -12.31
CA VAL A 17 -32.53 21.69 -13.65
C VAL A 17 -31.32 22.63 -13.66
N GLU A 18 -31.34 23.71 -12.88
CA GLU A 18 -30.21 24.65 -12.80
C GLU A 18 -29.01 24.03 -12.07
N LYS A 19 -29.24 23.30 -10.96
CA LYS A 19 -28.21 22.50 -10.27
C LYS A 19 -27.71 21.33 -11.12
N MET A 20 -28.58 20.67 -11.87
CA MET A 20 -28.15 19.67 -12.85
C MET A 20 -27.30 20.31 -13.94
N LYS A 21 -27.70 21.47 -14.47
CA LYS A 21 -26.93 22.23 -15.48
C LYS A 21 -25.61 22.80 -14.95
N SER A 22 -25.36 22.85 -13.64
CA SER A 22 -24.04 23.20 -13.10
C SER A 22 -23.11 21.99 -12.97
N VAL A 23 -23.66 20.78 -12.82
CA VAL A 23 -22.89 19.51 -12.74
C VAL A 23 -22.69 18.86 -14.11
N LEU A 24 -23.71 18.91 -14.98
CA LEU A 24 -23.71 18.37 -16.34
C LEU A 24 -22.64 18.91 -17.31
N PRO A 25 -22.17 20.17 -17.24
CA PRO A 25 -21.19 20.68 -18.20
C PRO A 25 -19.87 19.92 -18.15
N ASN A 26 -19.44 19.48 -16.96
CA ASN A 26 -18.24 18.63 -16.79
C ASN A 26 -18.45 17.22 -17.37
N LEU A 27 -19.69 16.74 -17.37
CA LEU A 27 -20.11 15.42 -17.85
C LEU A 27 -20.32 15.40 -19.37
N LEU A 28 -20.76 16.52 -19.94
CA LEU A 28 -20.83 16.73 -21.38
C LEU A 28 -19.43 17.00 -21.94
N LEU A 29 -18.59 17.85 -21.35
CA LEU A 29 -17.23 18.11 -21.85
C LEU A 29 -16.36 16.84 -21.94
N SER A 30 -16.47 15.91 -20.98
CA SER A 30 -15.71 14.65 -21.03
C SER A 30 -16.21 13.65 -22.08
N TYR A 31 -17.48 13.76 -22.50
CA TYR A 31 -18.15 12.81 -23.40
C TYR A 31 -18.54 13.39 -24.78
N SER A 32 -18.58 14.71 -24.92
CA SER A 32 -18.97 15.44 -26.14
C SER A 32 -17.77 15.83 -26.99
N ASP A 33 -16.57 15.95 -26.41
CA ASP A 33 -15.34 16.21 -27.16
C ASP A 33 -14.69 14.94 -27.73
N SER A 34 -15.13 13.74 -27.33
CA SER A 34 -14.58 12.50 -27.88
C SER A 34 -15.34 12.08 -29.15
N GLU A 35 -14.85 12.52 -30.31
CA GLU A 35 -15.09 11.81 -31.57
C GLU A 35 -14.56 10.35 -31.51
N ASN A 36 -13.73 10.01 -30.51
CA ASN A 36 -13.22 8.67 -30.26
C ASN A 36 -13.03 8.33 -28.75
N PRO A 37 -13.92 7.55 -28.11
CA PRO A 37 -13.78 7.19 -26.69
C PRO A 37 -12.55 6.32 -26.37
N GLU A 38 -11.97 5.63 -27.35
CA GLU A 38 -10.71 4.90 -27.16
C GLU A 38 -9.52 5.84 -26.93
N GLU A 39 -9.59 7.08 -27.43
CA GLU A 39 -8.52 8.07 -27.32
C GLU A 39 -8.42 8.63 -25.89
N THR A 40 -9.55 8.73 -25.20
CA THR A 40 -9.64 9.16 -23.79
C THR A 40 -9.20 8.07 -22.82
N MET A 41 -9.28 6.79 -23.20
CA MET A 41 -8.85 5.64 -22.38
C MET A 41 -7.45 5.11 -22.72
N LYS A 42 -6.62 5.89 -23.42
CA LYS A 42 -5.27 5.46 -23.83
C LYS A 42 -4.37 5.05 -22.66
N THR A 43 -4.59 5.65 -21.48
CA THR A 43 -3.83 5.33 -20.27
C THR A 43 -4.71 4.66 -19.22
N PRO A 44 -4.16 3.71 -18.44
CA PRO A 44 -4.86 3.11 -17.30
C PRO A 44 -5.36 4.16 -16.29
N VAL A 45 -4.61 5.25 -16.11
CA VAL A 45 -4.99 6.33 -15.19
C VAL A 45 -6.18 7.13 -15.70
N ALA A 46 -6.23 7.43 -17.01
CA ALA A 46 -7.37 8.10 -17.61
C ALA A 46 -8.63 7.23 -17.56
N ALA A 47 -8.49 5.91 -17.77
CA ALA A 47 -9.58 4.96 -17.63
C ALA A 47 -10.12 4.91 -16.18
N TYR A 48 -9.24 4.82 -15.18
CA TYR A 48 -9.63 4.87 -13.75
C TYR A 48 -10.38 6.16 -13.42
N ARG A 49 -9.84 7.31 -13.84
CA ARG A 49 -10.44 8.62 -13.59
C ARG A 49 -11.83 8.74 -14.20
N LEU A 50 -12.00 8.29 -15.44
CA LEU A 50 -13.30 8.28 -16.12
C LEU A 50 -14.32 7.39 -15.37
N LEU A 51 -13.92 6.19 -14.94
CA LEU A 51 -14.78 5.30 -14.17
C LEU A 51 -15.22 5.93 -12.85
N ARG A 52 -14.29 6.53 -12.11
CA ARG A 52 -14.57 7.23 -10.84
C ARG A 52 -15.55 8.37 -11.03
N GLN A 53 -15.29 9.24 -12.01
CA GLN A 53 -16.14 10.38 -12.31
C GLN A 53 -17.54 9.91 -12.68
N LEU A 54 -17.66 8.94 -13.60
CA LEU A 54 -18.94 8.40 -14.04
C LEU A 54 -19.75 7.83 -12.87
N ARG A 55 -19.10 7.06 -11.99
CA ARG A 55 -19.74 6.48 -10.81
C ARG A 55 -20.23 7.58 -9.86
N ASN A 56 -19.35 8.49 -9.44
CA ASN A 56 -19.68 9.50 -8.44
C ASN A 56 -20.78 10.45 -8.92
N ASP A 57 -20.70 10.89 -10.16
CA ASP A 57 -21.68 11.79 -10.75
C ASP A 57 -23.05 11.10 -10.89
N LEU A 58 -23.09 9.83 -11.34
CA LEU A 58 -24.34 9.09 -11.45
C LEU A 58 -24.94 8.74 -10.09
N ILE A 59 -24.13 8.39 -9.09
CA ILE A 59 -24.62 8.19 -7.71
C ILE A 59 -25.18 9.49 -7.14
N TYR A 60 -24.50 10.62 -7.37
CA TYR A 60 -24.99 11.92 -6.95
C TYR A 60 -26.35 12.23 -7.57
N ILE A 61 -26.47 12.06 -8.89
CA ILE A 61 -27.72 12.24 -9.64
C ILE A 61 -28.81 11.31 -9.09
N VAL A 62 -28.55 10.01 -8.98
CA VAL A 62 -29.53 9.04 -8.44
C VAL A 62 -29.97 9.44 -7.04
N LYS A 63 -29.04 9.73 -6.12
CA LYS A 63 -29.34 10.03 -4.72
C LYS A 63 -30.10 11.35 -4.52
N HIS A 64 -29.74 12.39 -5.27
CA HIS A 64 -30.38 13.71 -5.15
C HIS A 64 -31.66 13.83 -5.96
N ILE A 65 -31.84 13.03 -7.01
CA ILE A 65 -33.04 13.06 -7.85
C ILE A 65 -34.08 12.01 -7.40
N GLN A 66 -33.69 10.86 -6.82
CA GLN A 66 -34.64 9.86 -6.27
C GLN A 66 -35.60 10.47 -5.22
N LEU A 67 -35.14 11.45 -4.44
CA LEU A 67 -35.99 12.16 -3.47
C LEU A 67 -37.11 12.98 -4.13
N ASN A 68 -36.95 13.40 -5.39
CA ASN A 68 -37.93 14.18 -6.15
C ASN A 68 -38.69 13.33 -7.20
N LEU A 69 -38.14 12.17 -7.58
CA LEU A 69 -38.74 11.22 -8.54
C LEU A 69 -39.92 10.42 -8.00
N TYR A 70 -40.24 10.47 -6.70
CA TYR A 70 -41.51 9.94 -6.18
C TYR A 70 -42.74 10.58 -6.86
N GLN A 71 -42.56 11.68 -7.59
CA GLN A 71 -43.60 12.33 -8.39
C GLN A 71 -43.69 11.79 -9.84
N CYS A 72 -42.80 10.89 -10.26
CA CYS A 72 -42.70 10.33 -11.62
C CYS A 72 -42.67 8.79 -11.57
N GLU A 73 -43.77 8.17 -11.11
CA GLU A 73 -43.95 6.71 -11.12
C GLU A 73 -43.77 6.09 -12.52
N GLU A 74 -44.01 6.86 -13.60
CA GLU A 74 -43.96 6.38 -14.99
C GLU A 74 -42.55 5.98 -15.48
N TYR A 75 -41.48 6.55 -14.90
CA TYR A 75 -40.10 6.33 -15.37
C TYR A 75 -39.22 5.56 -14.39
N GLN A 76 -39.81 5.10 -13.28
CA GLN A 76 -39.12 4.41 -12.20
C GLN A 76 -38.60 3.04 -12.66
N ASP A 77 -39.40 2.30 -13.45
CA ASP A 77 -39.01 1.03 -14.04
C ASP A 77 -37.84 1.16 -15.04
N GLU A 78 -37.78 2.23 -15.83
CA GLU A 78 -36.66 2.49 -16.75
C GLU A 78 -35.38 2.87 -16.00
N LEU A 79 -35.51 3.61 -14.89
CA LEU A 79 -34.38 3.96 -14.04
C LEU A 79 -33.83 2.73 -13.31
N ASP A 80 -34.71 1.89 -12.74
CA ASP A 80 -34.34 0.66 -12.06
C ASP A 80 -33.72 -0.37 -13.01
N ALA A 81 -34.17 -0.41 -14.28
CA ALA A 81 -33.54 -1.22 -15.32
C ALA A 81 -32.13 -0.74 -15.72
N LYS A 82 -31.82 0.56 -15.49
CA LYS A 82 -30.55 1.19 -15.88
C LYS A 82 -29.56 1.35 -14.72
N LEU A 83 -30.03 1.27 -13.48
CA LEU A 83 -29.19 1.33 -12.29
C LEU A 83 -28.05 0.28 -12.29
N PRO A 84 -28.27 -0.97 -12.75
CA PRO A 84 -27.21 -1.98 -12.83
C PRO A 84 -26.12 -1.66 -13.86
N ASP A 85 -26.39 -0.79 -14.85
CA ASP A 85 -25.41 -0.40 -15.88
C ASP A 85 -24.40 0.65 -15.34
N ILE A 86 -24.62 1.20 -14.14
CA ILE A 86 -23.71 2.15 -13.50
C ILE A 86 -22.49 1.38 -12.98
N PRO A 87 -21.25 1.86 -13.20
CA PRO A 87 -20.07 1.24 -12.62
C PRO A 87 -20.20 1.13 -11.10
N GLN A 88 -20.01 -0.08 -10.59
CA GLN A 88 -20.11 -0.35 -9.17
C GLN A 88 -18.80 0.01 -8.45
N LEU A 89 -18.79 -0.08 -7.12
CA LEU A 89 -17.57 0.18 -6.37
C LEU A 89 -16.47 -0.83 -6.73
N GLU A 90 -16.86 -2.08 -6.99
CA GLU A 90 -15.96 -3.17 -7.38
C GLU A 90 -15.27 -2.90 -8.73
N ASP A 91 -15.95 -2.23 -9.67
CA ASP A 91 -15.35 -1.85 -10.95
C ASP A 91 -14.26 -0.78 -10.75
N LEU A 92 -14.52 0.17 -9.84
CA LEU A 92 -13.58 1.22 -9.49
C LEU A 92 -12.37 0.67 -8.72
N ASP A 93 -12.61 -0.22 -7.75
CA ASP A 93 -11.57 -0.92 -6.97
C ASP A 93 -10.72 -1.80 -7.88
N GLY A 94 -11.36 -2.52 -8.82
CA GLY A 94 -10.67 -3.31 -9.83
C GLY A 94 -9.75 -2.46 -10.72
N ALA A 95 -10.19 -1.27 -11.12
CA ALA A 95 -9.37 -0.33 -11.88
C ALA A 95 -8.18 0.20 -11.05
N ALA A 96 -8.39 0.57 -9.78
CA ALA A 96 -7.34 0.97 -8.87
C ALA A 96 -6.31 -0.16 -8.64
N LEU A 97 -6.78 -1.40 -8.44
CA LEU A 97 -5.93 -2.58 -8.33
C LEU A 97 -5.13 -2.82 -9.63
N GLY A 98 -5.71 -2.51 -10.79
CA GLY A 98 -5.00 -2.49 -12.07
C GLY A 98 -3.80 -1.53 -12.07
N LEU A 99 -3.96 -0.31 -11.53
CA LEU A 99 -2.85 0.64 -11.38
C LEU A 99 -1.77 0.10 -10.45
N ILE A 100 -2.15 -0.48 -9.32
CA ILE A 100 -1.23 -1.07 -8.36
C ILE A 100 -0.46 -2.25 -8.98
N ARG A 101 -1.13 -3.10 -9.78
CA ARG A 101 -0.47 -4.20 -10.51
C ARG A 101 0.56 -3.68 -11.52
N LEU A 102 0.27 -2.59 -12.23
CA LEU A 102 1.25 -1.97 -13.12
C LEU A 102 2.46 -1.45 -12.34
N GLN A 103 2.21 -0.85 -11.18
CA GLN A 103 3.27 -0.42 -10.27
C GLN A 103 4.18 -1.58 -9.85
N GLU A 104 3.59 -2.72 -9.49
CA GLU A 104 4.30 -3.93 -9.06
C GLU A 104 5.13 -4.57 -10.17
N ILE A 105 4.57 -4.68 -11.38
CA ILE A 105 5.19 -5.34 -12.52
C ILE A 105 6.36 -4.49 -13.05
N TYR A 106 6.13 -3.20 -13.22
CA TYR A 106 7.10 -2.29 -13.86
C TYR A 106 7.97 -1.52 -12.87
N LYS A 107 7.78 -1.73 -11.56
CA LYS A 107 8.52 -1.07 -10.47
C LYS A 107 8.45 0.46 -10.56
N LEU A 108 7.25 0.97 -10.81
CA LEU A 108 6.99 2.39 -11.01
C LEU A 108 6.67 3.09 -9.68
N HIS A 109 6.87 4.41 -9.64
CA HIS A 109 6.30 5.27 -8.60
C HIS A 109 4.96 5.87 -9.05
N PRO A 110 4.09 6.31 -8.12
CA PRO A 110 2.85 6.98 -8.48
C PRO A 110 3.05 8.12 -9.49
N GLU A 111 4.14 8.90 -9.35
CA GLU A 111 4.51 9.98 -10.27
C GLU A 111 4.80 9.52 -11.69
N ASP A 112 5.36 8.31 -11.86
CA ASP A 112 5.63 7.74 -13.18
C ASP A 112 4.32 7.32 -13.86
N ILE A 113 3.40 6.76 -13.08
CA ILE A 113 2.09 6.29 -13.54
C ILE A 113 1.20 7.47 -13.92
N THR A 114 1.22 8.55 -13.13
CA THR A 114 0.36 9.73 -13.32
C THR A 114 0.97 10.83 -14.18
N LYS A 115 2.09 10.55 -14.85
CA LYS A 115 2.83 11.54 -15.65
C LYS A 115 2.00 12.16 -16.78
N GLU A 116 1.19 11.36 -17.46
CA GLU A 116 0.33 11.81 -18.57
C GLU A 116 -1.05 12.28 -18.09
N THR A 117 -1.51 11.76 -16.95
CA THR A 117 -2.81 12.10 -16.38
C THR A 117 -2.65 12.18 -14.86
N SER A 118 -2.62 13.39 -14.31
CA SER A 118 -2.45 13.59 -12.88
C SER A 118 -3.72 13.22 -12.13
N LEU A 119 -3.58 12.40 -11.08
CA LEU A 119 -4.64 12.22 -10.10
C LEU A 119 -4.62 13.34 -9.05
N ASP A 120 -5.81 13.78 -8.63
CA ASP A 120 -5.98 14.66 -7.48
C ASP A 120 -5.82 13.91 -6.15
N ALA A 121 -5.93 14.62 -5.02
CA ALA A 121 -5.78 14.03 -3.70
C ALA A 121 -6.82 12.93 -3.42
N ASP A 122 -8.11 13.21 -3.66
CA ASP A 122 -9.18 12.25 -3.37
C ASP A 122 -9.09 10.99 -4.26
N GLU A 123 -8.69 11.17 -5.52
CA GLU A 123 -8.43 10.10 -6.48
C GLU A 123 -7.28 9.20 -6.03
N ALA A 124 -6.16 9.80 -5.61
CA ALA A 124 -4.98 9.08 -5.15
C ALA A 124 -5.20 8.40 -3.79
N TYR A 125 -5.92 9.07 -2.88
CA TYR A 125 -6.31 8.54 -1.59
C TYR A 125 -7.05 7.20 -1.73
N HIS A 126 -8.02 7.15 -2.65
CA HIS A 126 -8.76 5.91 -2.93
C HIS A 126 -7.87 4.78 -3.47
N VAL A 127 -6.92 5.08 -4.36
CA VAL A 127 -5.96 4.05 -4.81
C VAL A 127 -5.14 3.54 -3.61
N GLY A 128 -4.76 4.44 -2.70
CA GLY A 128 -4.12 4.09 -1.43
C GLY A 128 -4.98 3.18 -0.54
N LEU A 129 -6.27 3.48 -0.39
CA LEU A 129 -7.22 2.65 0.37
C LEU A 129 -7.36 1.25 -0.21
N VAL A 130 -7.53 1.13 -1.52
CA VAL A 130 -7.59 -0.17 -2.20
C VAL A 130 -6.31 -0.96 -1.98
N ALA A 131 -5.14 -0.32 -2.09
CA ALA A 131 -3.86 -0.96 -1.78
C ALA A 131 -3.77 -1.40 -0.31
N TYR A 132 -4.30 -0.60 0.62
CA TYR A 132 -4.28 -0.89 2.05
C TYR A 132 -5.15 -2.10 2.39
N VAL A 133 -6.36 -2.17 1.84
CA VAL A 133 -7.30 -3.29 2.02
C VAL A 133 -6.73 -4.60 1.46
N GLU A 134 -5.94 -4.52 0.40
CA GLU A 134 -5.25 -5.68 -0.20
C GLU A 134 -3.92 -6.03 0.49
N ASP A 135 -3.65 -5.49 1.69
CA ASP A 135 -2.42 -5.66 2.47
C ASP A 135 -1.12 -5.24 1.74
N LYS A 136 -1.24 -4.39 0.71
CA LYS A 136 -0.11 -3.87 -0.08
C LYS A 136 0.43 -2.58 0.53
N PHE A 137 0.81 -2.64 1.80
CA PHE A 137 1.12 -1.48 2.64
C PHE A 137 2.17 -0.51 2.06
N GLN A 138 3.18 -1.02 1.34
CA GLN A 138 4.17 -0.15 0.69
C GLN A 138 3.55 0.69 -0.43
N HIS A 139 2.71 0.08 -1.27
CA HIS A 139 2.01 0.79 -2.35
C HIS A 139 0.97 1.75 -1.76
N ALA A 140 0.23 1.30 -0.74
CA ALA A 140 -0.71 2.14 0.01
C ALA A 140 -0.01 3.41 0.52
N PHE A 141 1.13 3.25 1.20
CA PHE A 141 1.93 4.36 1.70
C PHE A 141 2.37 5.34 0.59
N LEU A 142 2.83 4.84 -0.56
CA LEU A 142 3.23 5.70 -1.68
C LEU A 142 2.04 6.50 -2.23
N TRP A 143 0.87 5.88 -2.37
CA TRP A 143 -0.34 6.56 -2.84
C TRP A 143 -0.89 7.56 -1.82
N PHE A 144 -0.86 7.24 -0.52
CA PHE A 144 -1.20 8.20 0.53
C PHE A 144 -0.24 9.37 0.58
N LEU A 145 1.06 9.16 0.37
CA LEU A 145 2.05 10.24 0.32
C LEU A 145 1.84 11.12 -0.92
N TYR A 146 1.55 10.51 -2.06
CA TYR A 146 1.20 11.22 -3.29
C TYR A 146 -0.06 12.08 -3.11
N SER A 147 -1.06 11.55 -2.39
CA SER A 147 -2.30 12.24 -2.02
C SER A 147 -2.04 13.42 -1.08
N LEU A 148 -1.28 13.20 0.01
CA LEU A 148 -0.91 14.23 0.99
C LEU A 148 -0.24 15.43 0.32
N ASN A 149 0.70 15.17 -0.61
CA ASN A 149 1.40 16.22 -1.38
C ASN A 149 0.50 17.04 -2.31
N ARG A 150 -0.76 16.62 -2.50
CA ARG A 150 -1.75 17.26 -3.39
C ARG A 150 -2.99 17.73 -2.66
N LEU A 151 -3.01 17.68 -1.33
CA LEU A 151 -4.10 18.25 -0.56
C LEU A 151 -4.27 19.73 -0.87
N THR A 152 -5.52 20.11 -1.06
CA THR A 152 -5.99 21.48 -1.23
C THR A 152 -7.17 21.73 -0.31
N GLU A 153 -7.50 22.99 -0.04
CA GLU A 153 -8.65 23.40 0.78
C GLU A 153 -10.01 22.85 0.28
N TYR A 154 -10.08 22.39 -0.98
CA TYR A 154 -11.29 21.84 -1.61
C TYR A 154 -11.33 20.31 -1.64
N SER A 155 -10.31 19.64 -1.09
CA SER A 155 -10.24 18.18 -1.08
C SER A 155 -11.23 17.63 -0.05
N ASN A 156 -11.88 16.51 -0.36
CA ASN A 156 -12.75 15.84 0.61
C ASN A 156 -11.95 14.98 1.60
N THR A 157 -10.74 14.59 1.22
CA THR A 157 -9.84 13.78 2.03
C THR A 157 -9.35 14.57 3.24
N ASP A 158 -9.49 13.98 4.41
CA ASP A 158 -9.04 14.56 5.67
C ASP A 158 -7.53 14.33 5.87
N GLU A 159 -6.82 15.39 6.27
CA GLU A 159 -5.38 15.35 6.50
C GLU A 159 -5.04 14.46 7.70
N GLU A 160 -5.87 14.50 8.75
CA GLU A 160 -5.71 13.66 9.94
C GLU A 160 -5.79 12.17 9.57
N GLU A 161 -6.83 11.80 8.80
CA GLU A 161 -7.03 10.44 8.32
C GLU A 161 -5.87 9.96 7.43
N LEU A 162 -5.38 10.80 6.51
CA LEU A 162 -4.23 10.49 5.66
C LEU A 162 -2.96 10.20 6.46
N LEU A 163 -2.67 11.04 7.46
CA LEU A 163 -1.50 10.86 8.33
C LEU A 163 -1.60 9.59 9.17
N HIS A 164 -2.80 9.24 9.63
CA HIS A 164 -3.06 7.97 10.30
C HIS A 164 -2.75 6.78 9.37
N TYR A 165 -3.26 6.78 8.13
CA TYR A 165 -2.96 5.72 7.17
C TYR A 165 -1.48 5.65 6.77
N LEU A 166 -0.80 6.80 6.65
CA LEU A 166 0.65 6.86 6.40
C LEU A 166 1.45 6.23 7.53
N SER A 167 1.12 6.57 8.78
CA SER A 167 1.73 5.97 9.97
C SER A 167 1.51 4.47 10.04
N SER A 168 0.24 4.05 9.88
CA SER A 168 -0.15 2.64 9.93
C SER A 168 0.55 1.82 8.83
N SER A 169 0.47 2.28 7.58
CA SER A 169 1.11 1.61 6.44
C SER A 169 2.62 1.50 6.66
N ALA A 170 3.28 2.58 7.10
CA ALA A 170 4.71 2.60 7.43
C ALA A 170 5.09 1.56 8.48
N TYR A 171 4.28 1.42 9.52
CA TYR A 171 4.47 0.38 10.52
C TYR A 171 4.35 -1.02 9.92
N HIS A 172 3.32 -1.28 9.12
CA HIS A 172 3.06 -2.59 8.53
C HIS A 172 4.15 -3.07 7.57
N PHE A 173 4.76 -2.20 6.76
CA PHE A 173 5.91 -2.58 5.93
C PHE A 173 7.27 -2.46 6.64
N GLY A 174 7.29 -2.19 7.95
CA GLY A 174 8.47 -2.24 8.80
C GLY A 174 9.32 -0.96 8.85
N SER A 175 8.83 0.16 8.31
CA SER A 175 9.51 1.46 8.41
C SER A 175 9.12 2.19 9.68
N LEU A 176 9.72 1.77 10.80
CA LEU A 176 9.50 2.40 12.10
C LEU A 176 9.83 3.91 12.11
N PRO A 177 10.90 4.41 11.47
CA PRO A 177 11.17 5.85 11.41
C PRO A 177 10.06 6.65 10.72
N ALA A 178 9.49 6.12 9.63
CA ALA A 178 8.39 6.79 8.93
C ALA A 178 7.10 6.74 9.76
N ALA A 179 6.80 5.59 10.39
CA ALA A 179 5.64 5.47 11.28
C ALA A 179 5.70 6.46 12.44
N ILE A 180 6.87 6.63 13.06
CA ILE A 180 7.10 7.61 14.13
C ILE A 180 6.91 9.02 13.60
N TYR A 181 7.50 9.34 12.43
CA TYR A 181 7.39 10.67 11.83
C TYR A 181 5.94 11.07 11.59
N PHE A 182 5.15 10.24 10.91
CA PHE A 182 3.74 10.58 10.65
C PHE A 182 2.88 10.56 11.91
N SER A 183 3.19 9.71 12.90
CA SER A 183 2.52 9.78 14.21
C SER A 183 2.82 11.09 14.97
N GLN A 184 4.02 11.65 14.81
CA GLN A 184 4.37 12.95 15.38
C GLN A 184 3.64 14.09 14.67
N GLU A 185 3.58 14.07 13.34
CA GLU A 185 2.82 15.04 12.56
C GLU A 185 1.32 15.00 12.93
N LEU A 186 0.75 13.80 13.08
CA LEU A 186 -0.63 13.61 13.52
C LEU A 186 -0.88 14.21 14.91
N LEU A 187 0.04 14.01 15.87
CA LEU A 187 -0.06 14.59 17.20
C LEU A 187 0.16 16.11 17.22
N ASN A 188 0.90 16.66 16.23
CA ASN A 188 1.05 18.10 16.09
C ASN A 188 -0.25 18.76 15.59
N LEU A 189 -1.04 18.05 14.77
CA LEU A 189 -2.36 18.51 14.33
C LEU A 189 -3.40 18.45 15.46
N ASP A 190 -3.50 17.32 16.15
CA ASP A 190 -4.33 17.20 17.35
C ASP A 190 -3.51 16.75 18.58
N PRO A 191 -2.99 17.71 19.37
CA PRO A 191 -2.27 17.41 20.61
C PRO A 191 -3.11 16.73 21.69
N SER A 192 -4.44 16.80 21.58
CA SER A 192 -5.39 16.20 22.52
C SER A 192 -5.73 14.74 22.19
N ASN A 193 -5.27 14.23 21.05
CA ASN A 193 -5.49 12.85 20.64
C ASN A 193 -4.66 11.87 21.49
N ASP A 194 -5.29 11.37 22.55
CA ASP A 194 -4.68 10.44 23.49
C ASP A 194 -4.29 9.09 22.84
N GLU A 195 -5.03 8.65 21.83
CA GLU A 195 -4.80 7.39 21.11
C GLU A 195 -3.47 7.45 20.34
N VAL A 196 -3.28 8.50 19.54
CA VAL A 196 -2.05 8.74 18.77
C VAL A 196 -0.86 8.88 19.71
N ARG A 197 -1.04 9.55 20.85
CA ARG A 197 0.03 9.69 21.87
C ARG A 197 0.44 8.34 22.46
N VAL A 198 -0.52 7.44 22.72
CA VAL A 198 -0.22 6.08 23.19
C VAL A 198 0.50 5.28 22.11
N GLN A 199 0.04 5.35 20.86
CA GLN A 199 0.66 4.67 19.72
C GLN A 199 2.10 5.15 19.48
N LEU A 200 2.35 6.46 19.46
CA LEU A 200 3.68 7.05 19.30
C LEU A 200 4.63 6.60 20.42
N ASN A 201 4.17 6.62 21.67
CA ASN A 201 4.98 6.12 22.80
C ASN A 201 5.34 4.65 22.64
N TRP A 202 4.44 3.84 22.10
CA TRP A 202 4.72 2.44 21.79
C TRP A 202 5.74 2.30 20.65
N LEU A 203 5.60 3.05 19.55
CA LEU A 203 6.56 3.06 18.44
C LEU A 203 7.97 3.52 18.90
N LEU A 204 8.05 4.56 19.74
CA LEU A 204 9.32 5.05 20.29
C LEU A 204 10.00 4.03 21.22
N ARG A 205 9.22 3.21 21.94
CA ARG A 205 9.75 2.09 22.73
C ARG A 205 10.31 1.00 21.84
N LEU A 206 9.68 0.70 20.70
CA LEU A 206 10.24 -0.21 19.70
C LEU A 206 11.58 0.32 19.15
N GLN A 207 11.70 1.63 18.94
CA GLN A 207 12.95 2.24 18.48
C GLN A 207 14.05 2.20 19.56
N SER A 208 13.66 2.37 20.82
CA SER A 208 14.57 2.40 21.97
C SER A 208 14.95 1.00 22.49
N ASN A 209 14.31 -0.06 22.00
CA ASN A 209 14.69 -1.43 22.28
C ASN A 209 15.68 -1.91 21.21
N PRO A 210 16.98 -2.08 21.54
CA PRO A 210 17.96 -2.63 20.61
C PRO A 210 17.71 -4.11 20.29
N ASP A 211 16.76 -4.77 20.99
CA ASP A 211 16.36 -6.15 20.74
C ASP A 211 15.33 -6.22 19.58
N ILE A 212 15.82 -5.82 18.41
CA ILE A 212 15.09 -5.74 17.13
C ILE A 212 14.81 -7.13 16.51
N SER A 213 15.16 -8.22 17.21
CA SER A 213 15.00 -9.60 16.72
C SER A 213 13.63 -10.21 16.98
N THR A 214 12.70 -9.50 17.62
CA THR A 214 11.32 -9.94 17.77
C THR A 214 10.36 -8.91 17.21
N LEU A 215 10.35 -8.78 15.88
CA LEU A 215 9.10 -8.51 15.18
C LEU A 215 8.25 -9.76 15.34
N ASN A 216 7.16 -9.67 16.09
CA ASN A 216 6.09 -10.66 16.02
C ASN A 216 5.46 -10.56 14.63
N THR A 217 6.07 -11.26 13.68
CA THR A 217 5.43 -11.77 12.48
C THR A 217 5.52 -13.27 12.63
N GLU A 218 4.42 -13.98 12.45
CA GLU A 218 4.29 -15.41 12.77
C GLU A 218 5.18 -16.34 11.90
N SER A 219 6.13 -15.79 11.15
CA SER A 219 7.22 -16.53 10.52
C SER A 219 8.49 -16.41 11.39
N SER A 220 8.85 -17.50 12.04
CA SER A 220 10.13 -17.67 12.75
C SER A 220 11.32 -17.91 11.81
N ASN A 221 11.12 -17.75 10.50
CA ASN A 221 12.10 -18.13 9.48
C ASN A 221 13.00 -16.94 9.15
N TYR A 222 14.29 -17.10 9.40
CA TYR A 222 15.33 -16.16 9.03
C TYR A 222 16.00 -16.65 7.74
N GLU A 223 15.91 -15.84 6.69
CA GLU A 223 16.42 -16.16 5.36
C GLU A 223 17.96 -16.25 5.33
N ALA A 224 18.63 -15.37 6.07
CA ALA A 224 20.09 -15.34 6.16
C ALA A 224 20.58 -14.93 7.54
N LEU A 225 21.80 -15.35 7.88
CA LEU A 225 22.51 -14.90 9.07
C LEU A 225 23.87 -14.33 8.69
N CYS A 226 24.19 -13.15 9.23
CA CYS A 226 25.55 -12.63 9.28
C CYS A 226 26.02 -12.66 10.74
N ARG A 227 27.04 -13.45 11.05
CA ARG A 227 27.64 -13.55 12.38
C ARG A 227 28.99 -12.84 12.38
N GLY A 228 29.11 -11.76 13.13
CA GLY A 228 30.37 -11.09 13.43
C GLY A 228 31.03 -11.66 14.69
N GLU A 229 32.33 -11.86 14.63
CA GLU A 229 33.15 -12.35 15.73
C GLU A 229 33.84 -11.16 16.43
N MET A 230 33.54 -10.96 17.72
CA MET A 230 33.95 -9.77 18.49
C MET A 230 35.15 -10.02 19.40
N SER A 231 35.52 -11.29 19.59
CA SER A 231 36.72 -11.70 20.32
C SER A 231 37.46 -12.82 19.58
N ASP A 232 38.78 -12.87 19.79
CA ASP A 232 39.57 -14.04 19.45
C ASP A 232 39.35 -15.10 20.56
N VAL A 233 39.25 -16.37 20.18
CA VAL A 233 39.17 -17.48 21.13
C VAL A 233 40.44 -18.32 21.03
N GLU A 234 41.02 -18.62 22.19
CA GLU A 234 42.30 -19.34 22.27
C GLU A 234 42.14 -20.81 21.86
N ILE A 235 41.12 -21.49 22.39
CA ILE A 235 40.82 -22.89 22.04
C ILE A 235 39.30 -23.12 21.98
N GLY A 236 38.83 -23.70 20.89
CA GLY A 236 37.42 -24.05 20.67
C GLY A 236 36.60 -22.88 20.12
N GLY A 237 35.28 -22.94 20.30
CA GLY A 237 34.39 -21.85 19.89
C GLY A 237 34.13 -21.72 18.39
N ALA A 238 34.52 -22.69 17.57
CA ALA A 238 34.23 -22.68 16.13
C ALA A 238 32.72 -22.66 15.84
N THR A 239 32.33 -22.04 14.73
CA THR A 239 30.99 -22.22 14.12
C THR A 239 31.11 -23.31 13.07
N VAL A 240 30.38 -24.41 13.21
CA VAL A 240 30.47 -25.59 12.35
C VAL A 240 29.22 -25.77 11.51
N PHE A 241 29.40 -26.24 10.28
CA PHE A 241 28.37 -26.63 9.31
C PHE A 241 28.57 -28.12 9.00
N PRO A 242 27.93 -29.04 9.74
CA PRO A 242 28.23 -30.47 9.68
C PRO A 242 28.03 -31.08 8.29
N GLU A 243 26.95 -30.73 7.60
CA GLU A 243 26.60 -31.29 6.29
C GLU A 243 27.59 -30.91 5.18
N VAL A 244 28.18 -29.71 5.26
CA VAL A 244 29.19 -29.24 4.28
C VAL A 244 30.61 -29.54 4.77
N GLY A 245 30.79 -29.93 6.03
CA GLY A 245 32.09 -30.25 6.62
C GLY A 245 32.98 -29.02 6.84
N VAL A 246 32.39 -27.84 7.06
CA VAL A 246 33.11 -26.58 7.25
C VAL A 246 33.09 -26.16 8.72
N ALA A 247 34.23 -25.70 9.23
CA ALA A 247 34.36 -25.11 10.55
C ALA A 247 35.06 -23.75 10.45
N VAL A 248 34.42 -22.71 10.97
CA VAL A 248 34.98 -21.36 11.00
C VAL A 248 35.40 -21.02 12.43
N GLN A 249 36.70 -20.77 12.60
CA GLN A 249 37.26 -20.36 13.89
C GLN A 249 36.95 -18.88 14.17
N PRO A 250 36.62 -18.53 15.42
CA PRO A 250 36.31 -17.16 15.80
C PRO A 250 37.59 -16.31 15.77
N ARG A 251 37.58 -15.28 14.93
CA ARG A 251 38.67 -14.29 14.84
C ARG A 251 38.08 -12.90 14.97
N LYS A 252 38.59 -12.10 15.89
CA LYS A 252 38.07 -10.77 16.16
C LYS A 252 38.07 -9.92 14.88
N GLY A 253 36.92 -9.30 14.61
CA GLY A 253 36.71 -8.45 13.43
C GLY A 253 36.39 -9.21 12.14
N SER A 254 36.29 -10.53 12.18
CA SER A 254 35.79 -11.33 11.05
C SER A 254 34.28 -11.52 11.12
N ALA A 255 33.67 -11.85 9.99
CA ALA A 255 32.27 -12.22 9.92
C ALA A 255 32.06 -13.40 8.97
N VAL A 256 31.04 -14.21 9.26
CA VAL A 256 30.59 -15.32 8.43
C VAL A 256 29.14 -15.06 8.04
N PHE A 257 28.85 -15.21 6.75
CA PHE A 257 27.53 -14.98 6.19
C PHE A 257 27.05 -16.22 5.44
N TRP A 258 25.79 -16.60 5.66
CA TRP A 258 25.14 -17.69 4.94
C TRP A 258 23.62 -17.48 4.86
N TYR A 259 23.00 -18.16 3.90
CA TYR A 259 21.55 -18.25 3.75
C TYR A 259 21.06 -19.52 4.43
N ASN A 260 19.99 -19.44 5.22
CA ASN A 260 19.35 -20.62 5.84
C ASN A 260 18.18 -21.14 4.99
N LEU A 261 17.70 -20.32 4.05
CA LEU A 261 16.62 -20.66 3.14
C LEU A 261 17.09 -20.59 1.68
N HIS A 262 16.61 -21.55 0.89
CA HIS A 262 16.54 -21.44 -0.57
C HIS A 262 15.63 -20.28 -0.98
N ARG A 263 15.73 -19.83 -2.24
CA ARG A 263 14.89 -18.72 -2.75
C ARG A 263 13.40 -19.04 -2.76
N ASN A 264 13.02 -20.31 -2.69
CA ASN A 264 11.62 -20.71 -2.56
C ASN A 264 11.10 -20.72 -1.10
N GLY A 265 11.92 -20.26 -0.14
CA GLY A 265 11.57 -20.22 1.29
C GLY A 265 11.77 -21.54 2.03
N LYS A 266 12.25 -22.61 1.39
CA LYS A 266 12.56 -23.88 2.06
C LYS A 266 13.90 -23.82 2.78
N LEU A 267 14.00 -24.48 3.93
CA LEU A 267 15.24 -24.62 4.69
C LEU A 267 16.34 -25.32 3.87
N ASP A 268 17.52 -24.72 3.83
CA ASP A 268 18.72 -25.34 3.27
C ASP A 268 19.45 -26.14 4.36
N GLN A 269 19.25 -27.46 4.35
CA GLN A 269 19.88 -28.38 5.31
C GLN A 269 21.41 -28.31 5.30
N LYS A 270 22.04 -27.91 4.18
CA LYS A 270 23.50 -27.78 4.11
C LYS A 270 24.04 -26.68 5.01
N THR A 271 23.18 -25.73 5.38
CA THR A 271 23.53 -24.58 6.21
C THR A 271 23.15 -24.77 7.68
N GLU A 272 22.68 -25.98 8.05
CA GLU A 272 22.54 -26.36 9.45
C GLU A 272 23.88 -26.18 10.16
N HIS A 273 23.85 -25.51 11.30
CA HIS A 273 25.06 -25.04 11.95
C HIS A 273 24.96 -25.10 13.47
N ALA A 274 26.11 -25.21 14.11
CA ALA A 274 26.23 -25.23 15.56
C ALA A 274 27.47 -24.45 16.03
N GLY A 275 27.46 -24.02 17.29
CA GLY A 275 28.63 -23.51 17.96
C GLY A 275 29.35 -24.62 18.72
N CYS A 276 30.65 -24.81 18.46
CA CYS A 276 31.50 -25.64 19.30
C CYS A 276 31.71 -24.98 20.67
N PRO A 277 31.91 -25.79 21.74
CA PRO A 277 32.22 -25.27 23.06
C PRO A 277 33.53 -24.47 23.04
N VAL A 278 33.57 -23.39 23.82
CA VAL A 278 34.82 -22.67 24.12
C VAL A 278 35.53 -23.45 25.21
N LEU A 279 36.75 -23.92 24.92
CA LEU A 279 37.54 -24.70 25.87
C LEU A 279 38.44 -23.78 26.71
N VAL A 280 38.98 -22.72 26.09
CA VAL A 280 39.81 -21.71 26.76
C VAL A 280 39.51 -20.33 26.17
N GLY A 281 39.28 -19.35 27.04
CA GLY A 281 38.97 -17.96 26.68
C GLY A 281 37.48 -17.62 26.75
N ASN A 282 37.07 -16.55 26.06
CA ASN A 282 35.68 -16.09 26.00
C ASN A 282 35.29 -15.78 24.54
N LYS A 283 34.10 -16.22 24.13
CA LYS A 283 33.56 -15.95 22.79
C LYS A 283 32.46 -14.89 22.87
N TRP A 284 32.67 -13.78 22.19
CA TRP A 284 31.67 -12.73 21.97
C TRP A 284 31.31 -12.69 20.49
N VAL A 285 30.02 -12.73 20.19
CA VAL A 285 29.49 -12.69 18.82
C VAL A 285 28.40 -11.64 18.69
N ALA A 286 28.28 -11.07 17.49
CA ALA A 286 27.16 -10.24 17.09
C ALA A 286 26.43 -10.91 15.93
N ASN A 287 25.15 -11.22 16.11
CA ASN A 287 24.32 -11.85 15.09
C ASN A 287 23.42 -10.80 14.43
N LYS A 288 23.42 -10.76 13.10
CA LYS A 288 22.42 -10.06 12.30
C LYS A 288 21.55 -11.08 11.58
N TRP A 289 20.32 -11.20 12.06
CA TRP A 289 19.26 -11.98 11.43
C TRP A 289 18.65 -11.15 10.30
N ILE A 290 18.52 -11.77 9.13
CA ILE A 290 17.84 -11.19 7.98
C ILE A 290 16.62 -12.07 7.73
N HIS A 291 15.44 -11.50 7.93
CA HIS A 291 14.17 -12.19 7.76
C HIS A 291 13.77 -12.25 6.28
N GLU A 292 12.97 -13.26 5.93
CA GLU A 292 12.46 -13.44 4.56
C GLU A 292 11.56 -12.28 4.13
N PHE A 293 10.75 -11.74 5.05
CA PHE A 293 9.91 -10.58 4.81
C PHE A 293 10.75 -9.29 4.68
N GLY A 294 10.42 -8.46 3.69
CA GLY A 294 11.12 -7.22 3.36
C GLY A 294 12.31 -7.39 2.41
N GLN A 295 12.55 -8.60 1.86
CA GLN A 295 13.60 -8.87 0.87
C GLN A 295 13.07 -9.04 -0.56
N GLU A 296 11.79 -8.78 -0.82
CA GLU A 296 11.08 -9.10 -2.08
C GLU A 296 11.75 -8.52 -3.32
N PHE A 297 12.39 -7.35 -3.17
CA PHE A 297 13.11 -6.65 -4.25
C PHE A 297 14.62 -6.89 -4.24
N ARG A 298 15.18 -7.43 -3.15
CA ARG A 298 16.63 -7.68 -2.98
C ARG A 298 17.00 -9.14 -3.25
N ARG A 299 16.14 -10.07 -2.86
CA ARG A 299 16.26 -11.52 -3.11
C ARG A 299 14.91 -12.05 -3.58
N PRO A 300 14.59 -11.92 -4.88
CA PRO A 300 13.33 -12.41 -5.44
C PRO A 300 13.19 -13.92 -5.26
N CYS A 301 11.98 -14.35 -4.90
CA CYS A 301 11.67 -15.76 -4.71
C CYS A 301 11.77 -16.55 -6.02
N SER A 302 12.17 -17.82 -5.93
CA SER A 302 12.19 -18.76 -7.06
C SER A 302 11.17 -19.87 -6.85
N LEU A 303 10.69 -20.46 -7.95
CA LEU A 303 9.90 -21.70 -7.92
C LEU A 303 10.78 -22.95 -7.85
N SER A 304 12.09 -22.81 -8.06
CA SER A 304 13.07 -23.90 -7.98
C SER A 304 13.43 -24.22 -6.53
N GLU A 305 13.55 -25.51 -6.22
CA GLU A 305 14.07 -25.98 -4.92
C GLU A 305 15.60 -25.92 -4.81
N TRP A 306 16.29 -25.63 -5.91
CA TRP A 306 17.74 -25.76 -6.01
C TRP A 306 18.47 -24.41 -6.17
N GLU A 307 17.75 -23.28 -6.08
CA GLU A 307 18.24 -21.90 -6.26
C GLU A 307 18.09 -21.05 -4.99
#